data_AF-A0A1H3E857-F1
#
_entry.id   AF-A0A1H3E857-F1
#
_cell.length_a   1.000
_cell.length_b   1.000
_cell.length_c   1.000
_cell.angle_alpha   90.00
_cell.angle_beta   90.00
_cell.angle_gamma   90.00
#
_symmetry.space_group_name_H-M   'P 1'
#
loop_
_entity.id
_entity.type
_entity.pdbx_description
1 polymer ?
#
loop_
_entity_poly.entity_id
_entity_poly.type
_entity_poly.pdbx_seq_one_letter_code
_entity_poly.pdbx_strand_id
1 'polypeptide(L)'
;MSRVLSEGEGYQILYKERGEDSEKIAPSGLSALSRLDVPVPGVIAVADSGKRIRILDKKYYLVCQGGFEITEGTMEDLLFHDSRTNRTFPVKRMRKGVKEARLSYRVLSYNEEKDISFVSVTLDTGRTHQIRTQFASRKHPLAGDGKYGSRIKCPIALVMAELTYDEGEGTEKKTVKIDPETELSSV
;
A
#
# COMPACT_ATOMS: atom_id res chain seq x y z
N MET A 1 -3.83 -2.75 20.93
CA MET A 1 -3.08 -1.48 20.89
C MET A 1 -2.10 -1.58 19.75
N SER A 2 -2.07 -0.61 18.85
CA SER A 2 -1.17 -0.64 17.68
C SER A 2 0.29 -0.47 18.12
N ARG A 3 1.21 -1.19 17.45
CA ARG A 3 2.63 -1.23 17.82
C ARG A 3 3.33 0.05 17.34
N VAL A 4 3.95 0.81 18.25
CA VAL A 4 4.78 1.97 17.90
C VAL A 4 6.13 1.48 17.37
N LEU A 5 6.54 1.95 16.19
CA LEU A 5 7.81 1.60 15.54
C LEU A 5 8.86 2.70 15.70
N SER A 6 8.42 3.95 15.75
CA SER A 6 9.25 5.13 15.99
C SER A 6 8.35 6.25 16.48
N GLU A 7 8.89 7.19 17.25
CA GLU A 7 8.17 8.35 17.71
C GLU A 7 9.09 9.56 17.82
N GLY A 8 8.47 10.73 17.88
CA GLY A 8 9.14 11.99 18.17
C GLY A 8 8.13 12.98 18.72
N GLU A 9 8.58 14.21 18.95
CA GLU A 9 7.70 15.26 19.46
C GLU A 9 6.58 15.55 18.46
N GLY A 10 5.34 15.25 18.86
CA GLY A 10 4.13 15.52 18.07
C GLY A 10 3.80 14.50 16.98
N TYR A 11 4.52 13.37 16.89
CA TYR A 11 4.21 12.34 15.88
C TYR A 11 4.62 10.93 16.31
N GLN A 12 3.97 9.94 15.72
CA GLN A 12 4.34 8.53 15.84
C GLN A 12 4.29 7.82 14.49
N ILE A 13 5.18 6.85 14.33
CA ILE A 13 5.15 5.87 13.25
C ILE A 13 4.65 4.57 13.85
N LEU A 14 3.49 4.12 13.39
CA LEU A 14 2.79 2.95 13.92
C LEU A 14 2.85 1.81 12.91
N TYR A 15 2.82 0.59 13.42
CA TYR A 15 2.41 -0.58 12.66
C TYR A 15 0.90 -0.76 12.81
N LYS A 16 0.18 -0.69 11.69
CA LYS A 16 -1.24 -0.97 11.57
C LYS A 16 -1.44 -2.46 11.30
N GLU A 17 -2.26 -3.11 12.10
CA GLU A 17 -2.64 -4.50 11.93
C GLU A 17 -3.68 -4.69 10.81
N ARG A 18 -3.84 -5.95 10.37
CA ARG A 18 -4.91 -6.33 9.44
C ARG A 18 -6.27 -6.13 10.11
N GLY A 19 -7.21 -5.48 9.42
CA GLY A 19 -8.57 -5.25 9.94
C GLY A 19 -8.71 -3.97 10.76
N GLU A 20 -7.62 -3.31 11.12
CA GLU A 20 -7.65 -1.98 11.74
C GLU A 20 -8.00 -0.89 10.73
N ASP A 21 -8.60 0.19 11.19
CA ASP A 21 -8.85 1.40 10.40
C ASP A 21 -7.75 2.43 10.73
N SER A 22 -7.06 2.93 9.70
CA SER A 22 -5.95 3.89 9.86
C SER A 22 -6.33 5.12 10.68
N GLU A 23 -7.57 5.60 10.59
CA GLU A 23 -8.02 6.79 11.31
C GLU A 23 -8.33 6.48 12.79
N LYS A 24 -8.73 5.25 13.09
CA LYS A 24 -9.15 4.85 14.46
C LYS A 24 -8.00 4.39 15.34
N ILE A 25 -6.85 4.07 14.76
CA ILE A 25 -5.66 3.65 15.51
C ILE A 25 -4.75 4.80 15.93
N ALA A 26 -5.02 6.02 15.44
CA ALA A 26 -4.29 7.19 15.88
C ALA A 26 -4.58 7.47 17.37
N PRO A 27 -3.54 7.65 18.20
CA PRO A 27 -3.71 8.09 19.58
C PRO A 27 -4.44 9.42 19.68
N SER A 28 -5.02 9.69 20.86
CA SER A 28 -5.69 10.97 21.13
C SER A 28 -4.76 12.16 20.84
N GLY A 29 -5.27 13.14 20.09
CA GLY A 29 -4.51 14.33 19.67
C GLY A 29 -3.70 14.17 18.38
N LEU A 30 -3.58 12.95 17.84
CA LEU A 30 -2.90 12.69 16.56
C LEU A 30 -3.90 12.30 15.47
N SER A 31 -3.51 12.50 14.22
CA SER A 31 -4.29 12.10 13.04
C SER A 31 -3.42 11.37 12.02
N ALA A 32 -4.00 10.41 11.31
CA ALA A 32 -3.29 9.67 10.27
C ALA A 32 -2.91 10.58 9.10
N LEU A 33 -1.61 10.64 8.79
CA LEU A 33 -1.08 11.39 7.65
C LEU A 33 -1.27 10.65 6.33
N SER A 34 -1.46 9.33 6.41
CA SER A 34 -1.93 8.56 5.27
C SER A 34 -2.67 7.31 5.71
N ARG A 35 -3.41 6.74 4.75
CA ARG A 35 -4.31 5.61 5.01
C ARG A 35 -3.88 4.39 4.21
N LEU A 36 -4.08 3.24 4.83
CA LEU A 36 -4.03 1.95 4.18
C LEU A 36 -5.47 1.40 4.13
N ASP A 37 -5.76 0.54 3.15
CA ASP A 37 -7.02 -0.19 3.17
C ASP A 37 -7.12 -0.99 4.48
N VAL A 38 -8.32 -1.11 5.05
CA VAL A 38 -8.56 -1.85 6.29
C VAL A 38 -7.86 -3.22 6.35
N PRO A 39 -7.93 -4.10 5.32
CA PRO A 39 -7.26 -5.40 5.37
C PRO A 39 -5.73 -5.36 5.13
N VAL A 40 -5.18 -4.22 4.72
CA VAL A 40 -3.75 -4.05 4.42
C VAL A 40 -3.03 -3.58 5.69
N PRO A 41 -2.11 -4.38 6.24
CA PRO A 41 -1.27 -3.97 7.34
C PRO A 41 -0.07 -3.15 6.84
N GLY A 42 0.66 -2.59 7.79
CA GLY A 42 1.96 -1.97 7.51
C GLY A 42 2.21 -0.70 8.29
N VAL A 43 3.29 -0.03 7.90
CA VAL A 43 3.74 1.20 8.55
C VAL A 43 2.79 2.35 8.20
N ILE A 44 2.41 3.17 9.18
CA ILE A 44 1.71 4.43 8.94
C ILE A 44 2.29 5.54 9.82
N ALA A 45 2.13 6.77 9.39
CA ALA A 45 2.50 7.95 10.17
C ALA A 45 1.23 8.62 10.74
N VAL A 46 1.27 8.97 12.01
CA VAL A 46 0.27 9.81 12.68
C VAL A 46 0.98 11.02 13.28
N ALA A 47 0.35 12.20 13.23
CA ALA A 47 0.92 13.41 13.81
C ALA A 47 -0.16 14.36 14.30
N ASP A 48 0.22 15.25 15.21
CA ASP A 48 -0.63 16.37 15.60
C ASP A 48 -0.75 17.39 14.45
N SER A 49 -1.72 18.29 14.56
CA SER A 49 -1.99 19.29 13.52
C SER A 49 -0.88 20.35 13.33
N GLY A 50 -0.02 20.55 14.33
CA GLY A 50 1.08 21.51 14.29
C GLY A 50 2.38 20.93 13.73
N LYS A 51 2.54 19.60 13.76
CA LYS A 51 3.74 18.91 13.34
C LYS A 51 3.77 18.70 11.83
N ARG A 52 4.82 19.20 11.20
CA ARG A 52 5.05 19.09 9.76
C ARG A 52 5.84 17.84 9.44
N ILE A 53 5.17 16.68 9.35
CA ILE A 53 5.78 15.46 8.82
C ILE A 53 5.45 15.33 7.33
N ARG A 54 6.46 15.23 6.49
CA ARG A 54 6.27 14.97 5.05
C ARG A 54 6.59 13.51 4.77
N ILE A 55 5.62 12.78 4.23
CA ILE A 55 5.85 11.43 3.71
C ILE A 55 6.49 11.58 2.33
N LEU A 56 7.71 11.07 2.19
CA LEU A 56 8.52 11.20 0.99
C LEU A 56 8.38 9.99 0.07
N ASP A 57 8.38 8.78 0.65
CA ASP A 57 8.25 7.54 -0.10
C ASP A 57 7.48 6.47 0.69
N LYS A 58 6.81 5.59 -0.05
CA LYS A 58 6.11 4.42 0.48
C LYS A 58 6.39 3.22 -0.39
N LYS A 59 6.98 2.20 0.21
CA LYS A 59 7.24 0.94 -0.46
C LYS A 59 6.33 -0.17 0.06
N TYR A 60 5.66 -0.80 -0.89
CA TYR A 60 4.74 -1.89 -0.68
C TYR A 60 5.37 -3.18 -1.18
N TYR A 61 4.97 -4.29 -0.56
CA TYR A 61 5.33 -5.62 -0.97
C TYR A 61 4.07 -6.46 -1.06
N LEU A 62 3.99 -7.31 -2.07
CA LEU A 62 2.81 -8.11 -2.35
C LEU A 62 3.14 -9.46 -2.93
N VAL A 63 2.20 -10.39 -2.80
CA VAL A 63 2.17 -11.64 -3.56
C VAL A 63 1.01 -11.57 -4.54
N CYS A 64 1.26 -11.87 -5.80
CA CYS A 64 0.24 -11.89 -6.86
C CYS A 64 0.34 -13.16 -7.71
N GLN A 65 -0.74 -13.51 -8.39
CA GLN A 65 -0.78 -14.67 -9.29
C GLN A 65 -0.01 -14.42 -10.58
N GLY A 66 0.58 -15.47 -11.14
CA GLY A 66 1.21 -15.45 -12.45
C GLY A 66 2.67 -14.99 -12.44
N GLY A 67 3.45 -15.52 -13.38
CA GLY A 67 4.78 -15.00 -13.73
C GLY A 67 4.72 -13.76 -14.63
N PHE A 68 5.77 -12.95 -14.60
CA PHE A 68 5.89 -11.72 -15.37
C PHE A 68 6.97 -11.87 -16.45
N GLU A 69 6.65 -11.54 -17.70
CA GLU A 69 7.65 -11.45 -18.77
C GLU A 69 8.60 -10.25 -18.54
N ILE A 70 8.01 -9.13 -18.11
CA ILE A 70 8.74 -7.91 -17.76
C ILE A 70 8.76 -7.77 -16.24
N THR A 71 9.93 -8.03 -15.66
CA THR A 71 10.13 -8.11 -14.20
C THR A 71 10.25 -6.77 -13.50
N GLU A 72 10.35 -5.65 -14.23
CA GLU A 72 10.27 -4.31 -13.65
C GLU A 72 9.68 -3.30 -14.63
N GLY A 73 8.98 -2.30 -14.10
CA GLY A 73 8.40 -1.26 -14.93
C GLY A 73 7.48 -0.31 -14.18
N THR A 74 6.78 0.52 -14.93
CA THR A 74 5.79 1.46 -14.41
C THR A 74 4.40 1.08 -14.93
N MET A 75 3.40 1.16 -14.06
CA MET A 75 1.99 1.06 -14.43
C MET A 75 1.31 2.42 -14.31
N GLU A 76 0.75 2.89 -15.42
CA GLU A 76 -0.06 4.11 -15.49
C GLU A 76 -1.48 3.75 -15.89
N ASP A 77 -2.45 4.26 -15.13
CA ASP A 77 -3.86 4.02 -15.39
C ASP A 77 -4.69 5.25 -15.02
N LEU A 78 -5.82 5.43 -15.72
CA LEU A 78 -6.89 6.31 -15.26
C LEU A 78 -7.84 5.50 -14.39
N LEU A 79 -8.01 5.88 -13.13
CA LEU A 79 -8.82 5.15 -12.16
C LEU A 79 -10.09 5.90 -11.80
N PHE A 80 -11.22 5.20 -11.87
CA PHE A 80 -12.51 5.64 -11.35
C PHE A 80 -12.84 4.86 -10.08
N HIS A 81 -13.12 5.56 -8.98
CA HIS A 81 -13.60 4.93 -7.74
C HIS A 81 -15.11 5.06 -7.62
N ASP A 82 -15.81 3.93 -7.60
CA ASP A 82 -17.23 3.85 -7.27
C ASP A 82 -17.39 3.63 -5.77
N SER A 83 -17.81 4.69 -5.06
CA SER A 83 -18.03 4.66 -3.62
C SER A 83 -19.20 3.77 -3.21
N ARG A 84 -20.17 3.54 -4.10
CA ARG A 84 -21.36 2.73 -3.79
C ARG A 84 -21.02 1.24 -3.69
N THR A 85 -20.08 0.77 -4.50
CA THR A 85 -19.58 -0.61 -4.47
C THR A 85 -18.24 -0.74 -3.75
N ASN A 86 -17.68 0.38 -3.27
CA ASN A 86 -16.34 0.50 -2.72
C ASN A 86 -15.32 -0.24 -3.60
N ARG A 87 -15.32 0.10 -4.90
CA ARG A 87 -14.49 -0.56 -5.91
C ARG A 87 -13.93 0.46 -6.89
N THR A 88 -12.68 0.25 -7.24
CA THR A 88 -11.94 1.07 -8.21
C THR A 88 -11.81 0.30 -9.51
N PHE A 89 -11.92 1.00 -10.63
CA PHE A 89 -11.86 0.44 -11.97
C PHE A 89 -10.90 1.25 -12.85
N PRO A 90 -10.06 0.59 -13.67
CA PRO A 90 -9.37 1.28 -14.74
C PRO A 90 -10.36 1.70 -15.83
N VAL A 91 -10.18 2.90 -16.36
CA VAL A 91 -11.02 3.47 -17.43
C VAL A 91 -10.14 4.04 -18.54
N LYS A 92 -10.72 4.23 -19.73
CA LYS A 92 -9.96 4.68 -20.92
C LYS A 92 -9.97 6.18 -21.15
N ARG A 93 -10.82 6.94 -20.44
CA ARG A 93 -11.03 8.38 -20.69
C ARG A 93 -11.16 9.15 -19.40
N MET A 94 -10.56 10.34 -19.38
CA MET A 94 -10.72 11.29 -18.29
C MET A 94 -12.17 11.81 -18.24
N ARG A 95 -12.73 11.88 -17.04
CA ARG A 95 -14.06 12.45 -16.75
C ARG A 95 -14.16 12.78 -15.26
N LYS A 96 -15.25 13.42 -14.85
CA LYS A 96 -15.50 13.73 -13.43
C LYS A 96 -15.35 12.48 -12.56
N GLY A 97 -14.52 12.57 -11.52
CA GLY A 97 -14.25 11.49 -10.56
C GLY A 97 -13.15 10.50 -10.98
N VAL A 98 -12.61 10.62 -12.20
CA VAL A 98 -11.44 9.84 -12.65
C VAL A 98 -10.17 10.57 -12.24
N LYS A 99 -9.14 9.81 -11.84
CA LYS A 99 -7.82 10.34 -11.49
C LYS A 99 -6.72 9.51 -12.12
N GLU A 100 -5.63 10.15 -12.49
CA GLU A 100 -4.40 9.46 -12.86
C GLU A 100 -3.81 8.73 -11.66
N ALA A 101 -3.31 7.53 -11.94
CA ALA A 101 -2.64 6.65 -11.02
C ALA A 101 -1.36 6.13 -11.65
N ARG A 102 -0.26 6.26 -10.93
CA ARG A 102 1.06 5.79 -11.36
C ARG A 102 1.76 5.06 -10.21
N LEU A 103 2.38 3.94 -10.54
CA LEU A 103 3.25 3.17 -9.65
C LEU A 103 4.41 2.57 -10.43
N SER A 104 5.49 2.26 -9.73
CA SER A 104 6.60 1.46 -10.26
C SER A 104 6.67 0.14 -9.51
N TYR A 105 7.00 -0.94 -10.21
CA TYR A 105 7.08 -2.29 -9.63
C TYR A 105 8.38 -3.00 -10.04
N ARG A 106 8.81 -3.93 -9.19
CA ARG A 106 9.88 -4.89 -9.47
C ARG A 106 9.52 -6.24 -8.86
N VAL A 107 9.50 -7.28 -9.69
CA VAL A 107 9.37 -8.68 -9.31
C VAL A 107 10.68 -9.13 -8.66
N LEU A 108 10.57 -9.64 -7.45
CA LEU A 108 11.70 -10.08 -6.63
C LEU A 108 11.93 -11.58 -6.75
N SER A 109 10.85 -12.35 -6.86
CA SER A 109 10.90 -13.79 -7.10
C SER A 109 9.60 -14.29 -7.73
N TYR A 110 9.68 -15.46 -8.36
CA TYR A 110 8.55 -16.17 -8.92
C TYR A 110 8.62 -17.64 -8.50
N ASN A 111 7.52 -18.18 -8.01
CA ASN A 111 7.35 -19.58 -7.67
C ASN A 111 6.46 -20.24 -8.71
N GLU A 112 7.07 -21.04 -9.59
CA GLU A 112 6.37 -21.73 -10.69
C GLU A 112 5.35 -22.77 -10.21
N GLU A 113 5.66 -23.51 -9.13
CA GLU A 113 4.79 -24.57 -8.62
C GLU A 113 3.44 -24.02 -8.11
N LYS A 114 3.49 -22.84 -7.48
CA LYS A 114 2.31 -22.15 -6.93
C LYS A 114 1.72 -21.11 -7.88
N ASP A 115 2.40 -20.82 -9.00
CA ASP A 115 2.06 -19.76 -9.95
C ASP A 115 1.86 -18.39 -9.26
N ILE A 116 2.85 -17.98 -8.45
CA ILE A 116 2.82 -16.70 -7.72
C ILE A 116 4.15 -15.95 -7.77
N SER A 117 4.08 -14.62 -7.82
CA SER A 117 5.22 -13.71 -7.78
C SER A 117 5.23 -12.85 -6.52
N PHE A 118 6.41 -12.68 -5.94
CA PHE A 118 6.69 -11.69 -4.91
C PHE A 118 7.17 -10.40 -5.56
N VAL A 119 6.52 -9.28 -5.26
CA VAL A 119 6.72 -8.02 -5.98
C VAL A 119 6.84 -6.86 -5.00
N SER A 120 7.81 -5.98 -5.25
CA SER A 120 7.91 -4.67 -4.60
C SER A 120 7.27 -3.59 -5.47
N VAL A 121 6.62 -2.63 -4.83
CA VAL A 121 5.90 -1.53 -5.48
C VAL A 121 6.20 -0.22 -4.78
N THR A 122 6.51 0.82 -5.56
CA THR A 122 6.61 2.20 -5.09
C THR A 122 5.50 3.03 -5.72
N LEU A 123 4.80 3.82 -4.90
CA LEU A 123 3.65 4.60 -5.33
C LEU A 123 4.03 6.06 -5.61
N ASP A 124 3.87 6.50 -6.86
CA ASP A 124 3.92 7.92 -7.21
C ASP A 124 2.60 8.63 -6.83
N THR A 125 1.50 7.86 -6.83
CA THR A 125 0.17 8.33 -6.42
C THR A 125 -0.48 7.37 -5.43
N GLY A 126 -1.37 7.87 -4.56
CA GLY A 126 -2.14 7.04 -3.61
C GLY A 126 -3.64 7.04 -3.87
N ARG A 127 -4.12 6.39 -4.94
CA ARG A 127 -5.57 6.24 -5.21
C ARG A 127 -6.15 5.04 -4.48
N THR A 128 -7.45 5.08 -4.18
CA THR A 128 -8.16 3.99 -3.48
C THR A 128 -8.00 2.67 -4.22
N HIS A 129 -7.53 1.63 -3.53
CA HIS A 129 -7.26 0.29 -4.10
C HIS A 129 -6.34 0.29 -5.34
N GLN A 130 -5.47 1.29 -5.49
CA GLN A 130 -4.65 1.47 -6.70
C GLN A 130 -3.84 0.22 -7.08
N ILE A 131 -2.98 -0.26 -6.18
CA ILE A 131 -2.15 -1.46 -6.42
C ILE A 131 -3.04 -2.64 -6.80
N ARG A 132 -4.07 -2.89 -5.99
CA ARG A 132 -5.01 -4.00 -6.14
C ARG A 132 -5.66 -4.03 -7.51
N THR A 133 -6.18 -2.89 -7.99
CA THR A 133 -6.83 -2.82 -9.29
C THR A 133 -5.87 -2.86 -10.46
N GLN A 134 -4.69 -2.23 -10.36
CA GLN A 134 -3.73 -2.16 -11.47
C GLN A 134 -3.15 -3.55 -11.77
N PHE A 135 -2.80 -4.31 -10.72
CA PHE A 135 -2.33 -5.69 -10.84
C PHE A 135 -3.42 -6.64 -11.34
N ALA A 136 -4.63 -6.58 -10.78
CA ALA A 136 -5.75 -7.40 -11.24
C ALA A 136 -6.13 -7.12 -12.71
N SER A 137 -6.10 -5.87 -13.16
CA SER A 137 -6.39 -5.51 -14.56
C SER A 137 -5.39 -6.09 -15.57
N ARG A 138 -4.18 -6.40 -15.11
CA ARG A 138 -3.11 -7.04 -15.87
C ARG A 138 -3.07 -8.56 -15.68
N LYS A 139 -4.14 -9.15 -15.13
CA LYS A 139 -4.29 -10.59 -14.86
C LYS A 139 -3.35 -11.14 -13.77
N HIS A 140 -2.81 -10.27 -12.92
CA HIS A 140 -2.00 -10.66 -11.76
C HIS A 140 -2.68 -10.24 -10.45
N PRO A 141 -3.91 -10.69 -10.13
CA PRO A 141 -4.57 -10.28 -8.89
C PRO A 141 -3.75 -10.70 -7.66
N LEU A 142 -3.79 -9.87 -6.63
CA LEU A 142 -3.07 -10.12 -5.38
C LEU A 142 -3.66 -11.37 -4.70
N ALA A 143 -2.82 -12.20 -4.08
CA ALA A 143 -3.30 -13.33 -3.31
C ALA A 143 -4.24 -12.86 -2.18
N GLY A 144 -5.34 -13.59 -1.95
CA GLY A 144 -6.36 -13.23 -0.96
C GLY A 144 -7.29 -12.06 -1.34
N ASP A 145 -7.04 -11.36 -2.44
CA ASP A 145 -7.89 -10.25 -2.88
C ASP A 145 -9.10 -10.71 -3.70
N GLY A 146 -10.06 -11.33 -3.03
CA GLY A 146 -11.30 -11.80 -3.66
C GLY A 146 -12.12 -10.67 -4.31
N LYS A 147 -12.02 -9.42 -3.82
CA LYS A 147 -12.68 -8.26 -4.44
C LYS A 147 -12.17 -8.05 -5.85
N TYR A 148 -10.87 -8.25 -6.09
CA TYR A 148 -10.22 -8.01 -7.37
C TYR A 148 -9.90 -9.28 -8.16
N GLY A 149 -10.54 -10.41 -7.82
CA GLY A 149 -10.55 -11.62 -8.66
C GLY A 149 -9.59 -12.71 -8.22
N SER A 150 -8.91 -12.57 -7.08
CA SER A 150 -8.10 -13.65 -6.51
C SER A 150 -8.95 -14.84 -6.12
N ARG A 151 -8.44 -16.05 -6.40
CA ARG A 151 -9.03 -17.33 -5.98
C ARG A 151 -8.26 -18.01 -4.85
N ILE A 152 -7.10 -17.47 -4.49
CA ILE A 152 -6.27 -17.98 -3.40
C ILE A 152 -6.96 -17.60 -2.08
N LYS A 153 -7.22 -18.60 -1.23
CA LYS A 153 -7.87 -18.41 0.05
C LYS A 153 -6.84 -18.08 1.12
N CYS A 154 -6.60 -16.79 1.31
CA CYS A 154 -5.76 -16.24 2.36
C CYS A 154 -6.18 -14.79 2.65
N PRO A 155 -5.65 -14.14 3.70
CA PRO A 155 -5.72 -12.68 3.82
C PRO A 155 -5.12 -11.98 2.59
N ILE A 156 -5.41 -10.69 2.39
CA ILE A 156 -4.80 -9.96 1.28
C ILE A 156 -3.27 -9.92 1.42
N ALA A 157 -2.54 -10.46 0.43
CA ALA A 157 -1.08 -10.46 0.40
C ALA A 157 -0.54 -9.12 -0.10
N LEU A 158 -0.69 -8.09 0.72
CA LEU A 158 -0.19 -6.73 0.49
C LEU A 158 0.21 -6.14 1.84
N VAL A 159 1.40 -5.56 1.94
CA VAL A 159 1.88 -4.86 3.13
C VAL A 159 2.61 -3.58 2.72
N MET A 160 2.43 -2.50 3.47
CA MET A 160 3.29 -1.31 3.34
C MET A 160 4.46 -1.47 4.31
N ALA A 161 5.63 -1.82 3.78
CA ALA A 161 6.75 -2.25 4.61
C ALA A 161 7.77 -1.14 4.89
N GLU A 162 7.85 -0.12 4.03
CA GLU A 162 8.81 0.97 4.20
C GLU A 162 8.13 2.32 4.06
N LEU A 163 8.37 3.19 5.05
CA LEU A 163 7.92 4.57 5.06
C LEU A 163 9.15 5.47 5.23
N THR A 164 9.39 6.33 4.25
CA THR A 164 10.41 7.38 4.35
C THR A 164 9.73 8.72 4.57
N TYR A 165 10.20 9.46 5.57
CA TYR A 165 9.63 10.76 5.95
C TYR A 165 10.72 11.74 6.41
N ASP A 166 10.35 13.01 6.50
CA ASP A 166 11.13 14.06 7.13
C ASP A 166 10.25 14.95 8.02
N GLU A 167 10.87 15.74 8.90
CA GLU A 167 10.19 16.65 9.84
C GLU A 167 10.08 18.07 9.28
N GLY A 168 10.10 18.20 7.94
CA GLY A 168 10.09 19.48 7.24
C GLY A 168 11.18 19.58 6.18
N GLU A 169 11.05 20.60 5.33
CA GLU A 169 11.99 20.80 4.23
C GLU A 169 13.41 21.09 4.72
N GLY A 170 14.38 20.35 4.18
CA GLY A 170 15.79 20.44 4.57
C GLY A 170 16.17 19.64 5.82
N THR A 171 15.23 18.91 6.45
CA THR A 171 15.53 18.02 7.57
C THR A 171 16.05 16.65 7.11
N GLU A 172 16.71 15.93 8.03
CA GLU A 172 17.21 14.58 7.77
C GLU A 172 16.07 13.62 7.43
N LYS A 173 16.27 12.82 6.36
CA LYS A 173 15.31 11.80 5.96
C LYS A 173 15.43 10.59 6.86
N LYS A 174 14.31 10.18 7.45
CA LYS A 174 14.20 8.97 8.28
C LYS A 174 13.43 7.91 7.52
N THR A 175 13.83 6.65 7.66
CA THR A 175 13.11 5.51 7.06
C THR A 175 12.82 4.46 8.11
N VAL A 176 11.55 4.10 8.26
CA VAL A 176 11.11 3.00 9.11
C VAL A 176 10.76 1.83 8.20
N LYS A 177 11.27 0.64 8.56
CA LYS A 177 11.07 -0.60 7.80
C LYS A 177 10.60 -1.72 8.71
N ILE A 178 9.78 -2.58 8.15
CA ILE A 178 9.46 -3.91 8.67
C ILE A 178 9.86 -4.95 7.63
N ASP A 179 10.03 -6.20 8.05
CA ASP A 179 10.36 -7.29 7.12
C ASP A 179 9.12 -7.74 6.34
N PRO A 180 9.02 -7.48 5.02
CA PRO A 180 7.85 -7.87 4.24
C PRO A 180 7.67 -9.38 4.14
N GLU A 181 8.75 -10.18 4.20
CA GLU A 181 8.64 -11.63 4.07
C GLU A 181 7.97 -12.23 5.29
N THR A 182 8.36 -11.80 6.49
CA THR A 182 7.68 -12.19 7.73
C THR A 182 6.18 -11.84 7.68
N GLU A 183 5.84 -10.62 7.23
CA GLU A 183 4.45 -10.13 7.19
C GLU A 183 3.56 -10.86 6.16
N LEU A 184 4.18 -11.34 5.07
CA LEU A 184 3.51 -12.06 3.99
C LEU A 184 3.61 -13.58 4.11
N SER A 185 4.48 -14.11 4.97
CA SER A 185 4.59 -15.56 5.25
C SER A 185 3.33 -16.13 5.91
N SER A 186 2.54 -15.26 6.56
CA SER A 186 1.27 -15.58 7.21
C SER A 186 0.08 -15.72 6.23
N VAL A 187 0.35 -15.64 4.92
CA VAL A 187 -0.63 -15.51 3.83
C VAL A 187 -0.44 -16.64 2.83
#